data_AF-A0A7X9C5I8-F1
#
_entry.id   AF-A0A7X9C5I8-F1
#
_cell.length_a   1.000
_cell.length_b   1.000
_cell.length_c   1.000
_cell.angle_alpha   90.00
_cell.angle_beta   90.00
_cell.angle_gamma   90.00
#
_symmetry.space_group_name_H-M   'P 1'
#
loop_
_entity.id
_entity.type
_entity.pdbx_description
1 polymer ?
#
loop_
_entity_poly.entity_id
_entity_poly.type
_entity_poly.pdbx_seq_one_letter_code
_entity_poly.pdbx_strand_id
1 'polypeptide(L)'
;KDKRLDVVKCYLKGFIKGYSNGDYSTDREFRGNKKITRKGALDTIKMLKDKSLRAKISPDGQLIRTTKLPKNAELFPYILASYPNEYYEWELQFQTTARLMGDKELSEMTNLVDYASPAYIDKLAIDKYDNFEKIKKESLNDWVENARKHVELVFNVDYRTIGDDWYNAILKTNYQYGTVYEWFPRKKLDAYIKKMVPNKTIVEYDTVAIDGSTLYFYDNSFFMRVYVKYKIVSSEDLSIPNGNTPSTDWSYDKVLFNYGFAFLENVELGEWREGYYDIQLADYNSEGNLGVNCLNIYPRQELD
;
A
#
# COMPACT_ATOMS: atom_id res chain seq x y z
N LYS A 1 -23.84 -7.34 -25.43
CA LYS A 1 -23.17 -6.42 -24.46
C LYS A 1 -24.14 -6.00 -23.34
N ASP A 2 -25.44 -6.03 -23.61
CA ASP A 2 -26.55 -5.47 -22.82
C ASP A 2 -26.80 -6.11 -21.45
N LYS A 3 -26.11 -7.21 -21.11
CA LYS A 3 -26.23 -7.91 -19.82
C LYS A 3 -25.00 -7.78 -18.91
N ARG A 4 -23.94 -7.09 -19.36
CA ARG A 4 -22.74 -6.86 -18.54
C ARG A 4 -23.06 -6.09 -17.26
N LEU A 5 -23.92 -5.08 -17.37
CA LEU A 5 -24.35 -4.28 -16.22
C LEU A 5 -25.11 -5.11 -15.17
N ASP A 6 -25.93 -6.07 -15.62
CA ASP A 6 -26.66 -6.97 -14.70
C ASP A 6 -25.69 -7.89 -13.95
N VAL A 7 -24.65 -8.40 -14.64
CA VAL A 7 -23.58 -9.19 -14.00
C VAL A 7 -22.84 -8.37 -12.95
N VAL A 8 -22.45 -7.13 -13.29
CA VAL A 8 -21.79 -6.22 -12.33
C VAL A 8 -22.69 -5.94 -11.12
N LYS A 9 -23.99 -5.68 -11.33
CA LYS A 9 -24.95 -5.50 -10.23
C LYS A 9 -25.08 -6.75 -9.36
N CYS A 10 -25.09 -7.94 -9.94
CA CYS A 10 -25.11 -9.19 -9.18
C CYS A 10 -23.84 -9.36 -8.34
N TYR A 11 -22.68 -9.02 -8.90
CA TYR A 11 -21.40 -9.08 -8.20
C TYR A 11 -21.33 -8.08 -7.04
N LEU A 12 -21.61 -6.80 -7.28
CA LEU A 12 -21.61 -5.75 -6.25
C LEU A 12 -22.63 -6.01 -5.14
N LYS A 13 -23.71 -6.75 -5.44
CA LYS A 13 -24.68 -7.19 -4.44
C LYS A 13 -24.29 -8.50 -3.75
N GLY A 14 -23.17 -9.11 -4.11
CA GLY A 14 -22.62 -10.33 -3.50
C GLY A 14 -23.30 -11.64 -3.92
N PHE A 15 -24.12 -11.64 -4.98
CA PHE A 15 -24.75 -12.87 -5.48
C PHE A 15 -23.77 -13.77 -6.23
N ILE A 16 -22.73 -13.18 -6.82
CA ILE A 16 -21.67 -13.89 -7.53
C ILE A 16 -20.33 -13.33 -7.08
N LYS A 17 -19.29 -14.17 -7.08
CA LYS A 17 -17.95 -13.82 -6.59
C LYS A 17 -16.92 -13.65 -7.71
N GLY A 18 -17.18 -14.20 -8.90
CA GLY A 18 -16.15 -14.37 -9.93
C GLY A 18 -15.04 -15.33 -9.49
N TYR A 19 -14.13 -15.63 -10.42
CA TYR A 19 -12.93 -16.44 -10.16
C TYR A 19 -11.74 -15.49 -9.98
N SER A 20 -10.84 -15.82 -9.04
CA SER A 20 -9.60 -15.06 -8.83
C SER A 20 -8.68 -15.24 -10.04
N ASN A 21 -7.97 -14.17 -10.40
CA ASN A 21 -6.94 -14.16 -11.43
C ASN A 21 -5.53 -14.30 -10.85
N GLY A 22 -5.41 -14.75 -9.61
CA GLY A 22 -4.15 -14.83 -8.86
C GLY A 22 -4.12 -13.88 -7.67
N ASP A 23 -2.97 -13.85 -7.00
CA ASP A 23 -2.73 -12.97 -5.88
C ASP A 23 -2.54 -11.53 -6.36
N TYR A 24 -2.95 -10.59 -5.51
CA TYR A 24 -2.94 -9.14 -5.74
C TYR A 24 -3.76 -8.65 -6.95
N SER A 25 -4.53 -9.53 -7.60
CA SER A 25 -5.40 -9.15 -8.71
C SER A 25 -6.54 -8.22 -8.26
N THR A 26 -6.74 -7.12 -8.97
CA THR A 26 -7.90 -6.22 -8.79
C THR A 26 -9.08 -6.58 -9.70
N ASP A 27 -8.90 -7.52 -10.61
CA ASP A 27 -9.92 -8.02 -11.52
C ASP A 27 -10.30 -9.48 -11.25
N ARG A 28 -11.43 -9.91 -11.82
CA ARG A 28 -11.97 -11.27 -11.64
C ARG A 28 -12.66 -11.76 -12.90
N GLU A 29 -12.51 -13.04 -13.18
CA GLU A 29 -13.14 -13.68 -14.35
C GLU A 29 -14.61 -14.07 -14.04
N PHE A 30 -15.52 -13.85 -15.00
CA PHE A 30 -16.91 -14.34 -14.94
C PHE A 30 -17.22 -15.32 -16.07
N ARG A 31 -17.45 -16.59 -15.69
CA ARG A 31 -17.73 -17.69 -16.64
C ARG A 31 -19.23 -17.85 -16.92
N GLY A 32 -19.83 -16.88 -17.60
CA GLY A 32 -21.28 -16.79 -17.85
C GLY A 32 -21.86 -17.74 -18.90
N ASN A 33 -21.09 -18.70 -19.42
CA ASN A 33 -21.53 -19.62 -20.49
C ASN A 33 -22.15 -20.93 -19.97
N LYS A 34 -22.19 -21.14 -18.65
CA LYS A 34 -22.75 -22.35 -18.03
C LYS A 34 -24.22 -22.14 -17.66
N LYS A 35 -25.04 -23.19 -17.81
CA LYS A 35 -26.44 -23.20 -17.37
C LYS A 35 -26.51 -23.14 -15.84
N ILE A 36 -27.47 -22.38 -15.30
CA ILE A 36 -27.76 -22.40 -13.86
C ILE A 36 -28.38 -23.74 -13.47
N THR A 37 -27.88 -24.35 -12.40
CA THR A 37 -28.44 -25.58 -11.85
C THR A 37 -29.62 -25.28 -10.94
N ARG A 38 -30.52 -26.26 -10.71
CA ARG A 38 -31.61 -26.11 -9.73
C ARG A 38 -31.10 -25.71 -8.35
N LYS A 39 -29.97 -26.27 -7.91
CA LYS A 39 -29.30 -25.91 -6.66
C LYS A 39 -28.87 -24.44 -6.67
N GLY A 40 -28.16 -24.00 -7.72
CA GLY A 40 -27.74 -22.61 -7.85
C GLY A 40 -28.91 -21.61 -7.84
N ALA A 41 -30.03 -21.95 -8.49
CA ALA A 41 -31.23 -21.13 -8.44
C ALA A 41 -31.83 -21.02 -7.03
N LEU A 42 -31.90 -22.15 -6.29
CA LEU A 42 -32.37 -22.16 -4.90
C LEU A 42 -31.44 -21.38 -3.97
N ASP A 43 -30.12 -21.46 -4.18
CA ASP A 43 -29.16 -20.70 -3.38
C ASP A 43 -29.28 -19.19 -3.63
N THR A 44 -29.53 -18.75 -4.87
CA THR A 44 -29.87 -17.35 -5.16
C THR A 44 -31.15 -16.90 -4.47
N ILE A 45 -32.19 -17.75 -4.41
CA ILE A 45 -33.43 -17.45 -3.67
C ILE A 45 -33.15 -17.29 -2.17
N LYS A 46 -32.28 -18.11 -1.59
CA LYS A 46 -31.86 -17.95 -0.19
C LYS A 46 -31.15 -16.62 0.02
N MET A 47 -30.18 -16.27 -0.85
CA MET A 47 -29.48 -14.98 -0.79
C MET A 47 -30.41 -13.77 -1.00
N LEU A 48 -31.51 -13.93 -1.75
CA LEU A 48 -32.53 -12.89 -1.88
C LEU A 48 -33.25 -12.65 -0.55
N LYS A 49 -33.59 -13.73 0.16
CA LYS A 49 -34.29 -13.69 1.45
C LYS A 49 -33.37 -13.31 2.63
N ASP A 50 -32.10 -13.71 2.56
CA ASP A 50 -31.10 -13.48 3.61
C ASP A 50 -29.83 -12.88 3.00
N LYS A 51 -29.57 -11.61 3.32
CA LYS A 51 -28.39 -10.87 2.84
C LYS A 51 -27.08 -11.36 3.47
N SER A 52 -27.11 -12.00 4.64
CA SER A 52 -25.90 -12.48 5.31
C SER A 52 -25.19 -13.59 4.54
N LEU A 53 -25.94 -14.30 3.67
CA LEU A 53 -25.42 -15.35 2.80
C LEU A 53 -24.68 -14.81 1.55
N ARG A 54 -24.76 -13.50 1.30
CA ARG A 54 -24.12 -12.88 0.14
C ARG A 54 -22.63 -12.68 0.39
N ALA A 55 -21.86 -12.70 -0.67
CA ALA A 55 -20.47 -12.29 -0.61
C ALA A 55 -20.36 -10.83 -0.14
N LYS A 56 -19.37 -10.54 0.69
CA LYS A 56 -19.04 -9.17 1.10
C LYS A 56 -18.12 -8.55 0.03
N ILE A 57 -18.40 -7.30 -0.32
CA ILE A 57 -17.67 -6.53 -1.32
C ILE A 57 -17.15 -5.27 -0.61
N SER A 58 -15.87 -4.96 -0.80
CA SER A 58 -15.22 -3.77 -0.24
C SER A 58 -15.72 -2.49 -0.93
N PRO A 59 -15.48 -1.30 -0.34
CA PRO A 59 -15.92 -0.03 -0.91
C PRO A 59 -15.41 0.23 -2.35
N ASP A 60 -14.22 -0.27 -2.68
CA ASP A 60 -13.59 -0.20 -4.01
C ASP A 60 -14.03 -1.33 -4.96
N GLY A 61 -14.96 -2.19 -4.54
CA GLY A 61 -15.56 -3.22 -5.38
C GLY A 61 -14.82 -4.57 -5.39
N GLN A 62 -13.84 -4.79 -4.52
CA GLN A 62 -13.13 -6.07 -4.44
C GLN A 62 -13.86 -7.07 -3.53
N LEU A 63 -13.60 -8.36 -3.74
CA LEU A 63 -14.21 -9.42 -2.94
C LEU A 63 -13.54 -9.50 -1.57
N ILE A 64 -14.32 -9.46 -0.49
CA ILE A 64 -13.83 -9.66 0.87
C ILE A 64 -13.82 -11.15 1.22
N ARG A 65 -12.72 -11.62 1.81
CA ARG A 65 -12.57 -12.97 2.36
C ARG A 65 -13.06 -12.99 3.81
N THR A 66 -13.74 -14.08 4.20
CA THR A 66 -14.35 -14.23 5.54
C THR A 66 -13.92 -15.52 6.24
N THR A 67 -12.98 -16.26 5.67
CA THR A 67 -12.47 -17.55 6.14
C THR A 67 -10.99 -17.66 5.81
N LYS A 68 -10.21 -18.42 6.57
CA LYS A 68 -8.73 -18.46 6.43
C LYS A 68 -8.16 -17.04 6.49
N LEU A 69 -8.58 -16.30 7.51
CA LEU A 69 -8.14 -14.93 7.73
C LEU A 69 -6.69 -14.91 8.24
N PRO A 70 -5.96 -13.80 8.05
CA PRO A 70 -4.67 -13.61 8.68
C PRO A 70 -4.78 -13.58 10.21
N LYS A 71 -3.69 -13.86 10.91
CA LYS A 71 -3.63 -13.91 12.38
C LYS A 71 -4.17 -12.65 13.06
N ASN A 72 -3.90 -11.49 12.46
CA ASN A 72 -4.23 -10.15 12.96
C ASN A 72 -5.40 -9.49 12.20
N ALA A 73 -6.33 -10.29 11.65
CA ALA A 73 -7.42 -9.78 10.83
C ALA A 73 -8.31 -8.74 11.54
N GLU A 74 -8.37 -8.76 12.86
CA GLU A 74 -9.10 -7.80 13.70
C GLU A 74 -8.54 -6.37 13.64
N LEU A 75 -7.29 -6.19 13.24
CA LEU A 75 -6.71 -4.86 13.01
C LEU A 75 -7.24 -4.20 11.75
N PHE A 76 -7.84 -4.95 10.83
CA PHE A 76 -8.30 -4.47 9.53
C PHE A 76 -9.83 -4.45 9.45
N PRO A 77 -10.44 -3.45 8.78
CA PRO A 77 -11.89 -3.40 8.61
C PRO A 77 -12.41 -4.54 7.71
N TYR A 78 -11.55 -5.04 6.81
CA TYR A 78 -11.81 -6.20 5.96
C TYR A 78 -10.49 -6.75 5.41
N ILE A 79 -10.54 -7.98 4.87
CA ILE A 79 -9.42 -8.67 4.24
C ILE A 79 -9.82 -9.00 2.81
N LEU A 80 -9.02 -8.57 1.83
CA LEU A 80 -9.30 -8.84 0.41
C LEU A 80 -9.02 -10.30 0.07
N ALA A 81 -9.86 -10.87 -0.80
CA ALA A 81 -9.77 -12.28 -1.18
C ALA A 81 -8.66 -12.60 -2.18
N SER A 82 -8.14 -11.59 -2.87
CA SER A 82 -6.95 -11.71 -3.74
C SER A 82 -5.65 -11.42 -2.99
N TYR A 83 -5.70 -10.98 -1.74
CA TYR A 83 -4.49 -10.67 -0.98
C TYR A 83 -4.16 -11.85 -0.05
N PRO A 84 -2.92 -12.36 -0.08
CA PRO A 84 -2.52 -13.50 0.73
C PRO A 84 -2.39 -13.09 2.21
N ASN A 85 -2.23 -14.07 3.10
CA ASN A 85 -2.16 -13.79 4.54
C ASN A 85 -0.92 -12.97 4.89
N GLU A 86 0.19 -13.31 4.24
CA GLU A 86 1.49 -12.67 4.35
C GLU A 86 1.40 -11.17 4.07
N TYR A 87 0.43 -10.70 3.27
CA TYR A 87 0.23 -9.26 3.11
C TYR A 87 -0.24 -8.59 4.41
N TYR A 88 -1.05 -9.24 5.25
CA TYR A 88 -1.60 -8.65 6.46
C TYR A 88 -0.80 -8.98 7.73
N GLU A 89 -0.02 -10.07 7.71
CA GLU A 89 0.65 -10.63 8.88
C GLU A 89 1.99 -9.97 9.23
N TRP A 90 2.29 -8.76 8.73
CA TRP A 90 3.42 -7.95 9.21
C TRP A 90 3.00 -6.97 10.30
N GLU A 91 3.95 -6.58 11.14
CA GLU A 91 3.77 -5.46 12.07
C GLU A 91 3.40 -4.15 11.34
N LEU A 92 2.45 -3.42 11.92
CA LEU A 92 2.21 -2.00 11.63
C LEU A 92 3.23 -1.15 12.38
N GLN A 93 3.45 0.09 11.95
CA GLN A 93 4.51 0.94 12.49
C GLN A 93 4.42 1.14 14.01
N PHE A 94 3.21 1.31 14.55
CA PHE A 94 3.03 1.44 15.99
C PHE A 94 3.40 0.16 16.74
N GLN A 95 3.20 -1.02 16.15
CA GLN A 95 3.60 -2.31 16.74
C GLN A 95 5.13 -2.44 16.72
N THR A 96 5.76 -2.09 15.60
CA THR A 96 7.22 -2.08 15.48
C THR A 96 7.85 -1.13 16.49
N THR A 97 7.34 0.10 16.62
CA THR A 97 7.86 1.07 17.61
C THR A 97 7.69 0.53 19.03
N ALA A 98 6.50 0.04 19.37
CA ALA A 98 6.23 -0.52 20.70
C ALA A 98 7.15 -1.69 21.05
N ARG A 99 7.41 -2.60 20.10
CA ARG A 99 8.37 -3.70 20.29
C ARG A 99 9.80 -3.19 20.51
N LEU A 100 10.24 -2.19 19.75
CA LEU A 100 11.59 -1.61 19.89
C LEU A 100 11.77 -0.83 21.20
N MET A 101 10.69 -0.24 21.72
CA MET A 101 10.66 0.47 23.00
C MET A 101 10.54 -0.46 24.22
N GLY A 102 10.00 -1.68 24.03
CA GLY A 102 9.86 -2.73 25.04
C GLY A 102 8.43 -2.86 25.61
N ASP A 103 8.11 -4.04 26.18
CA ASP A 103 6.75 -4.46 26.57
C ASP A 103 5.97 -3.47 27.46
N LYS A 104 6.68 -2.69 28.29
CA LYS A 104 6.05 -1.71 29.17
C LYS A 104 5.39 -0.58 28.37
N GLU A 105 6.08 -0.05 27.36
CA GLU A 105 5.54 1.04 26.52
C GLU A 105 4.47 0.51 25.56
N LEU A 106 4.59 -0.74 25.08
CA LEU A 106 3.53 -1.42 24.32
C LEU A 106 2.20 -1.47 25.10
N SER A 107 2.26 -1.73 26.40
CA SER A 107 1.05 -1.79 27.26
C SER A 107 0.42 -0.42 27.51
N GLU A 108 1.14 0.67 27.25
CA GLU A 108 0.70 2.05 27.48
C GLU A 108 0.06 2.67 26.23
N MET A 109 0.43 2.19 25.02
CA MET A 109 -0.16 2.69 23.77
C MET A 109 -1.66 2.38 23.67
N THR A 110 -2.46 3.44 23.54
CA THR A 110 -3.92 3.36 23.51
C THR A 110 -4.44 3.71 22.11
N ASN A 111 -5.23 2.79 21.53
CA ASN A 111 -5.90 3.01 20.25
C ASN A 111 -6.86 4.22 20.35
N LEU A 112 -6.91 5.05 19.31
CA LEU A 112 -7.54 6.36 19.22
C LEU A 112 -6.92 7.46 20.09
N VAL A 113 -5.80 7.21 20.77
CA VAL A 113 -5.02 8.21 21.50
C VAL A 113 -3.63 8.35 20.86
N ASP A 114 -2.84 7.27 20.88
CA ASP A 114 -1.46 7.27 20.38
C ASP A 114 -1.36 6.82 18.91
N TYR A 115 -2.33 6.01 18.48
CA TYR A 115 -2.45 5.48 17.13
C TYR A 115 -3.92 5.20 16.81
N ALA A 116 -4.27 5.03 15.54
CA ALA A 116 -5.53 4.39 15.15
C ALA A 116 -5.23 3.22 14.22
N SER A 117 -5.58 2.00 14.66
CA SER A 117 -5.49 0.82 13.79
C SER A 117 -6.45 0.93 12.61
N PRO A 118 -6.22 0.19 11.51
CA PRO A 118 -7.06 0.34 10.31
C PRO A 118 -8.56 0.11 10.56
N ALA A 119 -8.93 -0.81 11.47
CA ALA A 119 -10.32 -1.06 11.85
C ALA A 119 -10.99 0.12 12.61
N TYR A 120 -10.19 1.03 13.17
CA TYR A 120 -10.65 2.15 14.00
C TYR A 120 -10.38 3.52 13.37
N ILE A 121 -9.72 3.58 12.21
CA ILE A 121 -9.31 4.82 11.55
C ILE A 121 -10.47 5.79 11.28
N ASP A 122 -11.69 5.28 11.09
CA ASP A 122 -12.91 6.10 10.88
C ASP A 122 -13.36 6.83 12.15
N LYS A 123 -12.90 6.38 13.32
CA LYS A 123 -13.21 7.01 14.63
C LYS A 123 -12.10 7.95 15.09
N LEU A 124 -11.04 8.10 14.30
CA LEU A 124 -9.93 8.97 14.64
C LEU A 124 -10.40 10.42 14.62
N ALA A 125 -10.27 11.09 15.76
CA ALA A 125 -10.44 12.53 15.87
C ALA A 125 -9.06 13.19 15.81
N ILE A 126 -8.81 13.97 14.77
CA ILE A 126 -7.63 14.84 14.69
C ILE A 126 -8.14 16.26 14.56
N ASP A 127 -7.70 17.15 15.44
CA ASP A 127 -8.16 18.56 15.51
C ASP A 127 -8.04 19.31 14.18
N LYS A 128 -7.14 18.87 13.28
CA LYS A 128 -6.92 19.49 11.97
C LYS A 128 -7.91 19.05 10.88
N TYR A 129 -8.76 18.06 11.14
CA TYR A 129 -9.77 17.57 10.19
C TYR A 129 -11.18 17.70 10.77
N ASP A 130 -12.04 18.47 10.10
CA ASP A 130 -13.44 18.66 10.52
C ASP A 130 -14.24 17.35 10.57
N ASN A 131 -14.00 16.44 9.63
CA ASN A 131 -14.62 15.12 9.57
C ASN A 131 -13.77 14.13 8.76
N PHE A 132 -12.83 13.46 9.42
CA PHE A 132 -11.90 12.55 8.76
C PHE A 132 -12.60 11.33 8.11
N GLU A 133 -13.64 10.76 8.73
CA GLU A 133 -14.40 9.64 8.16
C GLU A 133 -14.96 10.00 6.78
N LYS A 134 -15.57 11.18 6.65
CA LYS A 134 -16.12 11.67 5.40
C LYS A 134 -15.02 11.88 4.36
N ILE A 135 -13.93 12.54 4.75
CA ILE A 135 -12.77 12.79 3.88
C ILE A 135 -12.21 11.47 3.35
N LYS A 136 -11.95 10.49 4.23
CA LYS A 136 -11.48 9.16 3.84
C LYS A 136 -12.44 8.50 2.87
N LYS A 137 -13.74 8.53 3.13
CA LYS A 137 -14.74 7.92 2.24
C LYS A 137 -14.72 8.50 0.83
N GLU A 138 -14.45 9.79 0.71
CA GLU A 138 -14.41 10.51 -0.58
C GLU A 138 -13.06 10.35 -1.29
N SER A 139 -11.95 10.22 -0.54
CA SER A 139 -10.60 10.35 -1.08
C SER A 139 -9.72 9.08 -1.00
N LEU A 140 -10.14 8.01 -0.29
CA LEU A 140 -9.31 6.82 -0.07
C LEU A 140 -8.78 6.20 -1.38
N ASN A 141 -9.63 6.10 -2.41
CA ASN A 141 -9.22 5.54 -3.68
C ASN A 141 -8.14 6.39 -4.36
N ASP A 142 -8.23 7.72 -4.25
CA ASP A 142 -7.24 8.65 -4.81
C ASP A 142 -5.92 8.56 -4.04
N TRP A 143 -5.98 8.41 -2.71
CA TRP A 143 -4.78 8.20 -1.89
C TRP A 143 -4.09 6.88 -2.21
N VAL A 144 -4.85 5.80 -2.36
CA VAL A 144 -4.34 4.48 -2.76
C VAL A 144 -3.72 4.55 -4.17
N GLU A 145 -4.35 5.24 -5.11
CA GLU A 145 -3.82 5.44 -6.47
C GLU A 145 -2.52 6.26 -6.47
N ASN A 146 -2.51 7.37 -5.75
CA ASN A 146 -1.33 8.22 -5.63
C ASN A 146 -0.15 7.48 -5.00
N ALA A 147 -0.43 6.71 -3.95
CA ALA A 147 0.56 5.84 -3.30
C ALA A 147 1.08 4.75 -4.27
N ARG A 148 0.19 4.07 -5.01
CA ARG A 148 0.60 3.02 -5.95
C ARG A 148 1.49 3.59 -7.03
N LYS A 149 1.08 4.71 -7.64
CA LYS A 149 1.86 5.40 -8.67
C LYS A 149 3.25 5.79 -8.16
N HIS A 150 3.35 6.28 -6.93
CA HIS A 150 4.65 6.59 -6.33
C HIS A 150 5.54 5.34 -6.26
N VAL A 151 5.01 4.23 -5.73
CA VAL A 151 5.74 2.97 -5.60
C VAL A 151 6.15 2.43 -6.98
N GLU A 152 5.24 2.40 -7.96
CA GLU A 152 5.54 1.96 -9.32
C GLU A 152 6.67 2.78 -9.96
N LEU A 153 6.70 4.09 -9.75
CA LEU A 153 7.77 4.95 -10.23
C LEU A 153 9.11 4.70 -9.51
N VAL A 154 9.08 4.49 -8.18
CA VAL A 154 10.29 4.19 -7.39
C VAL A 154 10.93 2.86 -7.80
N PHE A 155 10.12 1.84 -8.08
CA PHE A 155 10.58 0.50 -8.46
C PHE A 155 10.64 0.26 -9.98
N ASN A 156 10.52 1.30 -10.79
CA ASN A 156 10.70 1.24 -12.25
C ASN A 156 11.59 2.38 -12.74
N VAL A 157 12.89 2.21 -12.56
CA VAL A 157 13.89 3.21 -12.92
C VAL A 157 14.95 2.60 -13.81
N ASP A 158 15.40 3.38 -14.79
CA ASP A 158 16.51 3.02 -15.66
C ASP A 158 17.34 4.27 -15.89
N TYR A 159 18.61 4.23 -15.48
CA TYR A 159 19.53 5.36 -15.59
C TYR A 159 19.68 5.92 -17.01
N ARG A 160 19.38 5.12 -18.03
CA ARG A 160 19.49 5.50 -19.45
C ARG A 160 18.30 6.34 -19.90
N THR A 161 17.14 6.20 -19.25
CA THR A 161 15.88 6.83 -19.66
C THR A 161 15.26 7.72 -18.60
N ILE A 162 15.80 7.73 -17.37
CA ILE A 162 15.32 8.62 -16.31
C ILE A 162 15.48 10.09 -16.73
N GLY A 163 14.45 10.89 -16.49
CA GLY A 163 14.42 12.28 -16.93
C GLY A 163 13.20 13.02 -16.40
N ASP A 164 12.85 14.13 -17.05
CA ASP A 164 11.84 15.07 -16.57
C ASP A 164 10.44 14.46 -16.40
N ASP A 165 10.06 13.50 -17.24
CA ASP A 165 8.76 12.83 -17.13
C ASP A 165 8.64 12.05 -15.82
N TRP A 166 9.66 11.24 -15.49
CA TRP A 166 9.72 10.51 -14.22
C TRP A 166 9.84 11.48 -13.05
N TYR A 167 10.69 12.50 -13.16
CA TYR A 167 10.90 13.52 -12.13
C TYR A 167 9.59 14.19 -11.74
N ASN A 168 8.87 14.71 -12.73
CA ASN A 168 7.61 15.42 -12.51
C ASN A 168 6.51 14.46 -12.04
N ALA A 169 6.52 13.21 -12.50
CA ALA A 169 5.59 12.20 -12.05
C ALA A 169 5.77 11.85 -10.57
N ILE A 170 7.01 11.64 -10.10
CA ILE A 170 7.29 11.43 -8.67
C ILE A 170 6.94 12.67 -7.87
N LEU A 171 7.39 13.85 -8.29
CA LEU A 171 7.17 15.09 -7.54
C LEU A 171 5.68 15.33 -7.27
N LYS A 172 4.81 15.07 -8.27
CA LYS A 172 3.35 15.20 -8.14
C LYS A 172 2.72 14.30 -7.08
N THR A 173 3.37 13.20 -6.73
CA THR A 173 2.84 12.28 -5.70
C THR A 173 3.15 12.75 -4.27
N ASN A 174 4.12 13.64 -4.10
CA ASN A 174 4.60 14.08 -2.80
C ASN A 174 3.60 15.03 -2.11
N TYR A 175 3.47 14.92 -0.79
CA TYR A 175 2.55 15.74 0.01
C TYR A 175 2.83 17.25 0.00
N GLN A 176 4.04 17.68 -0.39
CA GLN A 176 4.43 19.09 -0.50
C GLN A 176 4.34 19.61 -1.93
N TYR A 177 3.81 18.84 -2.88
CA TYR A 177 3.62 19.29 -4.26
C TYR A 177 2.70 20.51 -4.32
N GLY A 178 3.09 21.53 -5.09
CA GLY A 178 2.38 22.80 -5.22
C GLY A 178 2.49 23.73 -4.00
N THR A 179 3.24 23.35 -2.97
CA THR A 179 3.39 24.15 -1.74
C THR A 179 4.66 25.00 -1.77
N VAL A 180 4.77 25.95 -0.84
CA VAL A 180 6.00 26.75 -0.65
C VAL A 180 7.22 25.92 -0.25
N TYR A 181 7.03 24.67 0.20
CA TYR A 181 8.10 23.76 0.59
C TYR A 181 8.48 22.74 -0.49
N GLU A 182 7.88 22.82 -1.70
CA GLU A 182 8.20 21.92 -2.82
C GLU A 182 9.70 21.92 -3.20
N TRP A 183 10.45 22.97 -2.84
CA TRP A 183 11.90 23.02 -3.02
C TRP A 183 12.62 21.84 -2.34
N PHE A 184 12.09 21.32 -1.23
CA PHE A 184 12.70 20.22 -0.48
C PHE A 184 12.61 18.88 -1.25
N PRO A 185 11.43 18.40 -1.68
CA PRO A 185 11.35 17.19 -2.49
C PRO A 185 12.09 17.31 -3.82
N ARG A 186 12.11 18.50 -4.46
CA ARG A 186 12.94 18.75 -5.65
C ARG A 186 14.42 18.54 -5.40
N LYS A 187 14.95 19.11 -4.30
CA LYS A 187 16.36 18.91 -3.90
C LYS A 187 16.69 17.43 -3.68
N LYS A 188 15.77 16.65 -3.10
CA LYS A 188 15.95 15.21 -2.89
C LYS A 188 15.95 14.44 -4.21
N LEU A 189 15.06 14.78 -5.14
CA LEU A 189 15.02 14.18 -6.48
C LEU A 189 16.31 14.47 -7.26
N ASP A 190 16.78 15.71 -7.25
CA ASP A 190 18.04 16.09 -7.90
C ASP A 190 19.23 15.29 -7.34
N ALA A 191 19.26 15.11 -6.01
CA ALA A 191 20.30 14.33 -5.35
C ALA A 191 20.25 12.85 -5.73
N TYR A 192 19.06 12.26 -5.81
CA TYR A 192 18.87 10.88 -6.24
C TYR A 192 19.34 10.66 -7.68
N ILE A 193 18.91 11.50 -8.64
CA ILE A 193 19.30 11.37 -10.05
C ILE A 193 20.83 11.50 -10.20
N LYS A 194 21.45 12.46 -9.51
CA LYS A 194 22.92 12.63 -9.50
C LYS A 194 23.68 11.42 -8.98
N LYS A 195 23.06 10.62 -8.11
CA LYS A 195 23.65 9.40 -7.52
C LYS A 195 23.37 8.17 -8.36
N MET A 196 22.13 7.97 -8.78
CA MET A 196 21.68 6.75 -9.45
C MET A 196 22.22 6.63 -10.88
N VAL A 197 22.41 7.76 -11.58
CA VAL A 197 22.94 7.79 -12.96
C VAL A 197 24.38 7.26 -13.04
N PRO A 198 25.37 7.80 -12.31
CA PRO A 198 26.71 7.24 -12.33
C PRO A 198 26.76 5.83 -11.75
N ASN A 199 25.84 5.48 -10.84
CA ASN A 199 25.70 4.14 -10.30
C ASN A 199 25.09 3.12 -11.29
N LYS A 200 24.66 3.55 -12.48
CA LYS A 200 24.04 2.72 -13.53
C LYS A 200 22.88 1.87 -13.00
N THR A 201 22.07 2.46 -12.14
CA THR A 201 20.95 1.76 -11.50
C THR A 201 19.84 1.45 -12.51
N ILE A 202 19.38 0.20 -12.52
CA ILE A 202 18.16 -0.24 -13.19
C ILE A 202 17.36 -1.10 -12.22
N VAL A 203 16.09 -0.75 -12.00
CA VAL A 203 15.14 -1.50 -11.17
C VAL A 203 13.88 -1.74 -11.99
N GLU A 204 13.39 -2.97 -11.95
CA GLU A 204 12.14 -3.38 -12.59
C GLU A 204 11.20 -3.97 -11.53
N TYR A 205 9.90 -3.71 -11.66
CA TYR A 205 8.87 -4.38 -10.85
C TYR A 205 7.97 -5.26 -11.73
N ASP A 206 7.42 -6.31 -11.10
CA ASP A 206 6.42 -7.21 -11.66
C ASP A 206 5.03 -6.88 -11.10
N THR A 207 4.95 -6.61 -9.80
CA THR A 207 3.67 -6.34 -9.13
C THR A 207 3.85 -5.29 -8.04
N VAL A 208 2.90 -4.34 -7.97
CA VAL A 208 2.71 -3.44 -6.83
C VAL A 208 1.27 -3.59 -6.36
N ALA A 209 1.06 -3.77 -5.06
CA ALA A 209 -0.25 -3.93 -4.47
C ALA A 209 -0.41 -3.09 -3.20
N ILE A 210 -1.52 -2.37 -3.12
CA ILE A 210 -1.89 -1.51 -2.00
C ILE A 210 -3.39 -1.66 -1.77
N ASP A 211 -3.76 -2.01 -0.54
CA ASP A 211 -5.13 -2.15 -0.08
C ASP A 211 -5.50 -1.01 0.87
N GLY A 212 -6.55 -0.26 0.54
CA GLY A 212 -7.07 0.83 1.36
C GLY A 212 -7.59 0.38 2.73
N SER A 213 -7.86 -0.91 2.94
CA SER A 213 -8.16 -1.48 4.26
C SER A 213 -7.01 -1.34 5.25
N THR A 214 -5.79 -1.12 4.77
CA THR A 214 -4.59 -1.00 5.59
C THR A 214 -4.28 0.42 6.02
N LEU A 215 -5.11 1.42 5.68
CA LEU A 215 -4.90 2.79 6.13
C LEU A 215 -4.99 2.90 7.65
N TYR A 216 -3.91 3.34 8.30
CA TYR A 216 -3.86 3.56 9.75
C TYR A 216 -3.14 4.87 10.08
N PHE A 217 -3.21 5.30 11.34
CA PHE A 217 -2.58 6.53 11.82
C PHE A 217 -1.68 6.25 13.00
N TYR A 218 -0.51 6.88 13.01
CA TYR A 218 0.46 6.82 14.09
C TYR A 218 1.43 8.01 13.98
N ASP A 219 1.89 8.55 15.10
CA ASP A 219 2.89 9.64 15.12
C ASP A 219 2.60 10.78 14.13
N ASN A 220 1.39 11.33 14.23
CA ASN A 220 0.88 12.42 13.39
C ASN A 220 0.88 12.16 11.86
N SER A 221 0.97 10.89 11.47
CA SER A 221 1.12 10.47 10.08
C SER A 221 0.16 9.34 9.73
N PHE A 222 -0.20 9.27 8.45
CA PHE A 222 -0.97 8.16 7.92
C PHE A 222 -0.04 7.15 7.27
N PHE A 223 -0.45 5.89 7.25
CA PHE A 223 0.32 4.81 6.65
C PHE A 223 -0.61 3.85 5.92
N MET A 224 -0.13 3.27 4.82
CA MET A 224 -0.76 2.14 4.15
C MET A 224 0.28 1.08 3.84
N ARG A 225 -0.14 -0.17 3.74
CA ARG A 225 0.75 -1.26 3.39
C ARG A 225 0.97 -1.36 1.90
N VAL A 226 2.20 -1.67 1.54
CA VAL A 226 2.67 -1.87 0.17
C VAL A 226 3.25 -3.26 0.06
N TYR A 227 2.81 -4.01 -0.94
CA TYR A 227 3.56 -5.14 -1.46
C TYR A 227 4.18 -4.75 -2.78
N VAL A 228 5.43 -5.15 -2.98
CA VAL A 228 6.11 -5.01 -4.26
C VAL A 228 6.94 -6.25 -4.56
N LYS A 229 6.83 -6.73 -5.80
CA LYS A 229 7.74 -7.72 -6.37
C LYS A 229 8.62 -7.04 -7.39
N TYR A 230 9.93 -7.04 -7.15
CA TYR A 230 10.89 -6.27 -7.93
C TYR A 230 12.24 -7.00 -8.05
N LYS A 231 13.08 -6.53 -8.95
CA LYS A 231 14.48 -6.93 -9.06
C LYS A 231 15.34 -5.72 -9.39
N ILE A 232 16.57 -5.73 -8.89
CA ILE A 232 17.58 -4.75 -9.26
C ILE A 232 18.40 -5.38 -10.38
N VAL A 233 18.25 -4.86 -11.60
CA VAL A 233 18.88 -5.44 -12.81
C VAL A 233 20.35 -5.02 -12.92
N SER A 234 20.66 -3.79 -12.52
CA SER A 234 22.01 -3.22 -12.59
C SER A 234 22.19 -2.20 -11.48
N SER A 235 23.38 -2.20 -10.86
CA SER A 235 23.84 -1.20 -9.88
C SER A 235 25.33 -1.42 -9.66
N GLU A 236 26.16 -0.37 -9.76
CA GLU A 236 27.61 -0.48 -9.51
C GLU A 236 27.93 -0.59 -8.01
N ASP A 237 27.18 0.11 -7.16
CA ASP A 237 27.31 0.07 -5.71
C ASP A 237 26.01 -0.46 -5.06
N LEU A 238 26.15 -1.61 -4.39
CA LEU A 238 25.13 -2.23 -3.53
C LEU A 238 25.67 -2.48 -2.10
N SER A 239 26.75 -1.81 -1.74
CA SER A 239 27.42 -2.05 -0.45
C SER A 239 26.49 -1.71 0.71
N ILE A 240 26.39 -2.59 1.71
CA ILE A 240 25.66 -2.28 2.94
C ILE A 240 26.45 -1.19 3.68
N PRO A 241 25.86 0.01 3.91
CA PRO A 241 26.56 1.07 4.60
C PRO A 241 26.87 0.65 6.03
N ASN A 242 28.10 0.89 6.50
CA ASN A 242 28.43 0.70 7.91
C ASN A 242 28.11 1.98 8.71
N GLY A 243 28.06 1.88 10.04
CA GLY A 243 27.71 3.02 10.91
C GLY A 243 28.66 4.23 10.83
N ASN A 244 29.81 4.12 10.17
CA ASN A 244 30.75 5.22 9.93
C ASN A 244 30.55 5.90 8.57
N THR A 245 29.74 5.33 7.67
CA THR A 245 29.39 5.95 6.40
C THR A 245 28.32 7.01 6.64
N PRO A 246 28.54 8.29 6.29
CA PRO A 246 27.50 9.31 6.35
C PRO A 246 26.25 8.85 5.60
N SER A 247 25.06 9.11 6.14
CA SER A 247 23.79 8.72 5.49
C SER A 247 23.64 9.26 4.07
N THR A 248 24.29 10.39 3.76
CA THR A 248 24.35 10.95 2.41
C THR A 248 25.12 10.10 1.41
N ASP A 249 25.94 9.17 1.86
CA ASP A 249 26.80 8.33 1.02
C ASP A 249 26.32 6.86 0.97
N TRP A 250 25.21 6.55 1.62
CA TRP A 250 24.64 5.21 1.62
C TRP A 250 24.27 4.76 0.21
N SER A 251 24.61 3.52 -0.13
CA SER A 251 24.34 2.91 -1.45
C SER A 251 22.85 2.88 -1.77
N TYR A 252 22.01 2.75 -0.74
CA TYR A 252 20.56 2.70 -0.85
C TYR A 252 19.96 3.91 -1.58
N ASP A 253 20.48 5.11 -1.31
CA ASP A 253 20.08 6.37 -1.98
C ASP A 253 20.46 6.42 -3.47
N LYS A 254 21.23 5.43 -3.94
CA LYS A 254 21.63 5.27 -5.35
C LYS A 254 20.71 4.28 -6.07
N VAL A 255 19.97 3.44 -5.34
CA VAL A 255 19.19 2.32 -5.89
C VAL A 255 17.71 2.64 -5.97
N LEU A 256 17.09 3.06 -4.86
CA LEU A 256 15.68 3.42 -4.81
C LEU A 256 15.54 4.86 -4.36
N PHE A 257 14.67 5.60 -5.04
CA PHE A 257 14.30 6.91 -4.57
C PHE A 257 13.46 6.79 -3.30
N ASN A 258 13.87 7.50 -2.25
CA ASN A 258 13.08 7.63 -1.03
C ASN A 258 13.32 8.99 -0.37
N TYR A 259 12.27 9.55 0.23
CA TYR A 259 12.38 10.74 1.07
C TYR A 259 12.89 10.40 2.48
N GLY A 260 12.65 9.16 2.93
CA GLY A 260 13.19 8.54 4.14
C GLY A 260 14.41 7.65 3.86
N PHE A 261 14.61 6.61 4.68
CA PHE A 261 15.69 5.64 4.50
C PHE A 261 15.20 4.39 3.75
N ALA A 262 16.00 3.89 2.82
CA ALA A 262 15.69 2.71 2.02
C ALA A 262 16.59 1.51 2.38
N PHE A 263 16.36 0.80 3.48
CA PHE A 263 17.24 -0.30 3.88
C PHE A 263 17.07 -1.51 2.95
N LEU A 264 18.08 -1.74 2.10
CA LEU A 264 18.12 -2.84 1.13
C LEU A 264 19.21 -3.84 1.53
N GLU A 265 18.84 -4.84 2.31
CA GLU A 265 19.78 -5.91 2.71
C GLU A 265 19.74 -7.08 1.72
N ASN A 266 20.88 -7.79 1.62
CA ASN A 266 21.03 -9.05 0.87
C ASN A 266 20.50 -8.94 -0.57
N VAL A 267 20.89 -7.89 -1.29
CA VAL A 267 20.53 -7.69 -2.70
C VAL A 267 21.45 -8.50 -3.60
N GLU A 268 20.86 -9.40 -4.39
CA GLU A 268 21.52 -10.01 -5.55
C GLU A 268 20.94 -9.41 -6.85
N LEU A 269 21.83 -9.11 -7.80
CA LEU A 269 21.42 -8.52 -9.08
C LEU A 269 20.66 -9.55 -9.92
N GLY A 270 19.56 -9.11 -10.53
CA GLY A 270 18.73 -9.90 -11.44
C GLY A 270 17.74 -10.84 -10.75
N GLU A 271 17.80 -11.00 -9.43
CA GLU A 271 16.88 -11.86 -8.69
C GLU A 271 15.57 -11.14 -8.35
N TRP A 272 14.45 -11.84 -8.55
CA TRP A 272 13.14 -11.36 -8.09
C TRP A 272 13.04 -11.47 -6.58
N ARG A 273 12.60 -10.38 -5.97
CA ARG A 273 12.41 -10.24 -4.54
C ARG A 273 11.02 -9.71 -4.26
N GLU A 274 10.49 -10.11 -3.12
CA GLU A 274 9.19 -9.65 -2.62
C GLU A 274 9.43 -8.83 -1.35
N GLY A 275 8.75 -7.69 -1.25
CA GLY A 275 8.88 -6.77 -0.14
C GLY A 275 7.51 -6.32 0.37
N TYR A 276 7.36 -6.36 1.69
CA TYR A 276 6.22 -5.82 2.41
C TYR A 276 6.67 -4.59 3.19
N TYR A 277 6.18 -3.44 2.81
CA TYR A 277 6.57 -2.13 3.33
C TYR A 277 5.33 -1.35 3.76
N ASP A 278 5.53 -0.19 4.40
CA ASP A 278 4.47 0.81 4.45
C ASP A 278 4.87 2.05 3.67
N ILE A 279 3.88 2.76 3.14
CA ILE A 279 4.04 4.10 2.63
C ILE A 279 3.47 5.08 3.65
N GLN A 280 4.28 6.06 4.06
CA GLN A 280 3.83 7.14 4.92
C GLN A 280 3.19 8.23 4.06
N LEU A 281 2.00 8.64 4.45
CA LEU A 281 1.25 9.72 3.84
C LEU A 281 1.13 10.90 4.81
N ALA A 282 1.15 12.09 4.25
CA ALA A 282 0.99 13.35 4.98
C ALA A 282 0.09 14.30 4.22
N ASP A 283 -0.39 15.32 4.92
CA ASP A 283 -1.25 16.36 4.38
C ASP A 283 -0.69 17.71 4.81
N TYR A 284 -0.23 18.49 3.84
CA TYR A 284 0.36 19.78 4.14
C TYR A 284 -0.70 20.81 4.56
N ASN A 285 -1.89 20.81 3.92
CA ASN A 285 -2.94 21.79 4.18
C ASN A 285 -3.99 21.32 5.20
N SER A 286 -3.97 20.04 5.58
CA SER A 286 -5.04 19.40 6.39
C SER A 286 -6.41 19.44 5.71
N GLU A 287 -6.43 19.43 4.38
CA GLU A 287 -7.65 19.48 3.56
C GLU A 287 -8.15 18.09 3.12
N GLY A 288 -7.46 17.03 3.55
CA GLY A 288 -7.74 15.65 3.13
C GLY A 288 -6.99 15.23 1.87
N ASN A 289 -6.01 16.00 1.42
CA ASN A 289 -5.21 15.70 0.23
C ASN A 289 -3.93 14.97 0.63
N LEU A 290 -4.07 13.71 1.07
CA LEU A 290 -2.93 12.91 1.49
C LEU A 290 -1.99 12.64 0.30
N GLY A 291 -0.77 13.14 0.39
CA GLY A 291 0.33 12.83 -0.52
C GLY A 291 1.39 11.96 0.15
N VAL A 292 2.33 11.45 -0.63
CA VAL A 292 3.41 10.59 -0.13
C VAL A 292 4.44 11.43 0.62
N ASN A 293 4.71 11.07 1.88
CA ASN A 293 5.86 11.57 2.62
C ASN A 293 7.11 10.75 2.30
N CYS A 294 7.08 9.43 2.52
CA CYS A 294 8.18 8.52 2.22
C CYS A 294 7.70 7.06 2.14
N LEU A 295 8.57 6.17 1.67
CA LEU A 295 8.37 4.72 1.74
C LEU A 295 9.22 4.15 2.88
N ASN A 296 8.59 3.43 3.79
CA ASN A 296 9.21 2.82 4.96
C ASN A 296 9.77 1.45 4.61
N ILE A 297 10.97 1.44 4.03
CA ILE A 297 11.73 0.24 3.68
C ILE A 297 12.74 -0.03 4.81
N TYR A 298 12.34 -0.76 5.84
CA TYR A 298 13.22 -1.28 6.89
C TYR A 298 12.76 -2.65 7.35
N PRO A 299 13.65 -3.42 8.02
CA PRO A 299 13.31 -4.73 8.53
C PRO A 299 12.09 -4.64 9.46
N ARG A 300 11.02 -5.33 9.10
CA ARG A 300 9.87 -5.59 9.97
C ARG A 300 9.81 -7.05 10.30
N GLN A 301 9.00 -7.38 11.30
CA GLN A 301 8.77 -8.77 11.67
C GLN A 301 7.39 -9.19 11.17
N GLU A 302 7.34 -10.38 10.59
CA GLU A 302 6.10 -11.12 10.46
C GLU A 302 5.61 -11.48 11.87
N LEU A 303 4.30 -11.43 12.08
CA LEU A 303 3.68 -11.77 13.35
C LEU A 303 3.70 -13.29 13.54
N ASP A 304 4.24 -13.73 14.68
CA ASP A 304 4.29 -15.14 15.10
C ASP A 304 2.90 -15.78 15.28
#